data_AF-K1XTD9-F1
#
_entry.id   AF-K1XTD9-F1
#
_cell.length_a   1.000
_cell.length_b   1.000
_cell.length_c   1.000
_cell.angle_alpha   90.00
_cell.angle_beta   90.00
_cell.angle_gamma   90.00
#
_symmetry.space_group_name_H-M   'P 1'
#
loop_
_entity.id
_entity.type
_entity.pdbx_description
1 polymer ?
#
loop_
_entity_poly.entity_id
_entity_poly.type
_entity_poly.pdbx_seq_one_letter_code
_entity_poly.pdbx_strand_id
1 'polypeptide(L)'
;SQAGGHWAESGGERSIFGLNTTQLIDAVDYLKKEGMLDCLQMVHYHLGSQISNIRAIRTAVNEACRVYAGLVKEGAAMKYLDLGGGLAVDYDGSQSNFLSSRNYSLNEYCTDIIEAVMTTLDEQNIDHPIIITETGRALVAYYSILLFNVLDKTVFEPEPLPAELPKDCHPQLVNMMESLNGLSIRNIQETLNDTIFYRDEVRQLFNHGKITLRERSLAENIFWTTLNRIRQCAKQLKNGPAEISEIERLLSDIYYCNFSLFQSLPDSWAIDQLFPVMPIHRLNEKPTRNAILADITCDCDGKIDSFVDRFGAKRFLPLHELKESEEYYLGVFLVGAYQETLGDLHNLLGDTNVVTVSLHQDGKFDFSGELEGDTVADILSYVEYDPKRLLMKFRKTAENAVKDGLISPLERKAVMKVYEEGMRGYTYFER
;
A
#
# COMPACT_ATOMS: atom_id res chain seq x y z
N SER A 1 -11.35 -27.42 4.01
CA SER A 1 -12.05 -26.44 3.14
C SER A 1 -11.08 -25.35 2.64
N GLN A 2 -11.47 -24.52 1.66
CA GLN A 2 -10.71 -23.35 1.21
C GLN A 2 -11.52 -22.07 1.49
N ALA A 3 -10.85 -21.01 1.98
CA ALA A 3 -11.40 -19.67 2.04
C ALA A 3 -10.79 -18.83 0.92
N GLY A 4 -11.60 -18.04 0.21
CA GLY A 4 -11.12 -17.11 -0.82
C GLY A 4 -10.40 -15.91 -0.21
N GLY A 5 -9.50 -15.28 -0.97
CA GLY A 5 -8.70 -14.13 -0.50
C GLY A 5 -7.31 -14.06 -1.13
N HIS A 6 -6.58 -12.96 -0.92
CA HIS A 6 -5.15 -12.86 -1.32
C HIS A 6 -4.28 -13.93 -0.64
N TRP A 7 -4.71 -14.44 0.52
CA TRP A 7 -4.00 -15.47 1.30
C TRP A 7 -4.62 -16.87 1.18
N ALA A 8 -5.52 -17.10 0.22
CA ALA A 8 -6.28 -18.34 0.06
C ALA A 8 -5.40 -19.59 -0.17
N GLU A 9 -4.20 -19.41 -0.74
CA GLU A 9 -3.29 -20.53 -1.05
C GLU A 9 -2.66 -21.17 0.19
N SER A 10 -2.78 -20.55 1.36
CA SER A 10 -2.30 -21.12 2.62
C SER A 10 -3.17 -22.26 3.17
N GLY A 11 -4.42 -22.42 2.71
CA GLY A 11 -5.38 -23.42 3.20
C GLY A 11 -5.85 -24.44 2.15
N GLY A 12 -6.20 -25.66 2.58
CA GLY A 12 -6.88 -26.69 1.77
C GLY A 12 -6.01 -27.87 1.31
N GLU A 13 -6.56 -28.73 0.44
CA GLU A 13 -5.95 -30.02 0.00
C GLU A 13 -4.61 -29.88 -0.76
N ARG A 14 -4.30 -28.68 -1.25
CA ARG A 14 -3.00 -28.35 -1.88
C ARG A 14 -2.13 -27.44 -1.02
N SER A 15 -2.49 -27.23 0.25
CA SER A 15 -1.62 -26.50 1.18
C SER A 15 -0.31 -27.27 1.36
N ILE A 16 0.78 -26.51 1.48
CA ILE A 16 2.12 -27.06 1.75
C ILE A 16 2.26 -27.59 3.18
N PHE A 17 1.27 -27.33 4.05
CA PHE A 17 1.23 -27.78 5.43
C PHE A 17 -0.08 -28.54 5.75
N GLY A 18 -0.01 -29.41 6.76
CA GLY A 18 -1.15 -30.20 7.24
C GLY A 18 -1.12 -31.66 6.78
N LEU A 19 -1.79 -32.52 7.55
CA LEU A 19 -2.00 -33.92 7.20
C LEU A 19 -3.35 -34.05 6.50
N ASN A 20 -3.40 -34.75 5.37
CA ASN A 20 -4.69 -35.18 4.83
C ASN A 20 -5.31 -36.29 5.72
N THR A 21 -6.58 -36.62 5.50
CA THR A 21 -7.30 -37.60 6.31
C THR A 21 -6.60 -38.95 6.40
N THR A 22 -6.03 -39.44 5.29
CA THR A 22 -5.29 -40.72 5.29
C THR A 22 -4.04 -40.64 6.16
N GLN A 23 -3.24 -39.59 5.99
CA GLN A 23 -2.04 -39.36 6.79
C GLN A 23 -2.36 -39.15 8.28
N LEU A 24 -3.50 -38.52 8.60
CA LEU A 24 -3.96 -38.36 9.97
C LEU A 24 -4.29 -39.70 10.61
N ILE A 25 -4.98 -40.60 9.90
CA ILE A 25 -5.25 -41.96 10.39
C ILE A 25 -3.95 -42.76 10.53
N ASP A 26 -3.04 -42.68 9.56
CA ASP A 26 -1.72 -43.33 9.65
C ASP A 26 -0.95 -42.86 10.89
N ALA A 27 -1.02 -41.56 11.22
CA ALA A 27 -0.40 -41.01 12.43
C ALA A 27 -1.07 -41.52 13.72
N VAL A 28 -2.40 -41.63 13.74
CA VAL A 28 -3.14 -42.21 14.88
C VAL A 28 -2.75 -43.68 15.09
N ASP A 29 -2.72 -44.47 14.03
CA ASP A 29 -2.35 -45.90 14.11
C ASP A 29 -0.90 -46.09 14.54
N TYR A 30 0.00 -45.23 14.07
CA TYR A 30 1.39 -45.20 14.52
C TYR A 30 1.50 -44.92 16.02
N LEU A 31 0.81 -43.89 16.53
CA LEU A 31 0.80 -43.55 17.95
C LEU A 31 0.17 -44.64 18.81
N LYS A 32 -0.90 -45.28 18.34
CA LYS A 32 -1.50 -46.45 19.02
C LYS A 32 -0.52 -47.60 19.14
N LYS A 33 0.19 -47.91 18.05
CA LYS A 33 1.18 -49.00 18.02
C LYS A 33 2.31 -48.77 19.00
N GLU A 34 2.78 -47.54 19.14
CA GLU A 34 3.83 -47.16 20.08
C GLU A 34 3.32 -46.89 21.51
N GLY A 35 2.01 -46.98 21.74
CA GLY A 35 1.41 -46.72 23.05
C GLY A 35 1.49 -45.26 23.50
N MET A 36 1.49 -44.31 22.55
CA MET A 36 1.67 -42.88 22.76
C MET A 36 0.48 -42.04 22.30
N LEU A 37 -0.70 -42.64 22.11
CA LEU A 37 -1.88 -41.92 21.60
C LEU A 37 -2.35 -40.79 22.56
N ASP A 38 -2.06 -40.92 23.85
CA ASP A 38 -2.29 -39.90 24.88
C ASP A 38 -1.45 -38.62 24.70
N CYS A 39 -0.36 -38.70 23.92
CA CYS A 39 0.45 -37.53 23.56
C CYS A 39 -0.22 -36.66 22.49
N LEU A 40 -1.18 -37.19 21.72
CA LEU A 40 -1.96 -36.41 20.77
C LEU A 40 -3.07 -35.64 21.51
N GLN A 41 -2.85 -34.34 21.70
CA GLN A 41 -3.72 -33.49 22.53
C GLN A 41 -4.31 -32.28 21.81
N MET A 42 -3.86 -31.97 20.59
CA MET A 42 -4.23 -30.76 19.87
C MET A 42 -4.53 -31.02 18.40
N VAL A 43 -5.62 -30.46 17.92
CA VAL A 43 -5.86 -30.24 16.49
C VAL A 43 -5.61 -28.78 16.21
N HIS A 44 -4.77 -28.51 15.20
CA HIS A 44 -4.55 -27.18 14.65
C HIS A 44 -5.18 -27.11 13.26
N TYR A 45 -5.91 -26.02 12.99
CA TYR A 45 -6.56 -25.77 11.72
C TYR A 45 -6.38 -24.30 11.34
N HIS A 46 -5.76 -24.01 10.20
CA HIS A 46 -5.55 -22.65 9.73
C HIS A 46 -6.19 -22.42 8.36
N LEU A 47 -7.13 -21.47 8.27
CA LEU A 47 -7.79 -21.11 7.00
C LEU A 47 -6.96 -20.16 6.14
N GLY A 48 -5.99 -19.47 6.75
CA GLY A 48 -5.28 -18.33 6.17
C GLY A 48 -5.56 -17.03 6.90
N SER A 49 -4.93 -15.95 6.42
CA SER A 49 -5.07 -14.60 6.96
C SER A 49 -6.23 -13.84 6.31
N GLN A 50 -6.81 -12.87 7.03
CA GLN A 50 -7.79 -11.90 6.51
C GLN A 50 -9.03 -12.57 5.88
N ILE A 51 -9.70 -13.44 6.63
CA ILE A 51 -10.93 -14.09 6.15
C ILE A 51 -12.09 -13.10 6.27
N SER A 52 -12.55 -12.56 5.14
CA SER A 52 -13.57 -11.49 5.12
C SER A 52 -15.00 -11.95 5.42
N ASN A 53 -15.29 -13.25 5.25
CA ASN A 53 -16.64 -13.80 5.37
C ASN A 53 -16.77 -14.76 6.57
N ILE A 54 -17.63 -14.41 7.54
CA ILE A 54 -17.89 -15.22 8.74
C ILE A 54 -18.38 -16.64 8.44
N ARG A 55 -19.12 -16.84 7.34
CA ARG A 55 -19.61 -18.17 6.97
C ARG A 55 -18.47 -19.14 6.67
N ALA A 56 -17.38 -18.66 6.07
CA ALA A 56 -16.21 -19.48 5.78
C ALA A 56 -15.54 -19.95 7.08
N ILE A 57 -15.42 -19.06 8.07
CA ILE A 57 -14.90 -19.37 9.41
C ILE A 57 -15.77 -20.44 10.07
N ARG A 58 -17.10 -20.23 10.12
CA ARG A 58 -18.03 -21.18 10.72
C ARG A 58 -17.97 -22.57 10.05
N THR A 59 -17.89 -22.62 8.72
CA THR A 59 -17.73 -23.89 7.99
C THR A 59 -16.46 -24.62 8.36
N ALA A 60 -15.34 -23.91 8.46
CA ALA A 60 -14.06 -24.53 8.80
C ALA A 60 -13.97 -24.95 10.28
N VAL A 61 -14.54 -24.17 11.20
CA VAL A 61 -14.65 -24.56 12.62
C VAL A 61 -15.45 -25.85 12.74
N ASN A 62 -16.58 -25.98 12.03
CA ASN A 62 -17.36 -27.21 12.02
C ASN A 62 -16.53 -28.41 11.51
N GLU A 63 -15.76 -28.23 10.44
CA GLU A 63 -14.85 -29.26 9.90
C GLU A 63 -13.80 -29.66 10.95
N ALA A 64 -13.14 -28.69 11.58
CA ALA A 64 -12.14 -28.91 12.62
C ALA A 64 -12.73 -29.64 13.84
N CYS A 65 -13.95 -29.27 14.27
CA CYS A 65 -14.66 -29.96 15.35
C CYS A 65 -14.99 -31.42 15.01
N ARG A 66 -15.34 -31.72 13.76
CA ARG A 66 -15.59 -33.11 13.32
C ARG A 66 -14.30 -33.93 13.33
N VAL A 67 -13.16 -33.34 12.93
CA VAL A 67 -11.84 -33.98 13.04
C VAL A 67 -11.47 -34.22 14.51
N TYR A 68 -11.61 -33.20 15.35
CA TYR A 68 -11.38 -33.30 16.81
C TYR A 68 -12.21 -34.42 17.43
N ALA A 69 -13.51 -34.46 17.15
CA ALA A 69 -14.41 -35.49 17.64
C ALA A 69 -14.03 -36.90 17.14
N GLY A 70 -13.54 -37.01 15.90
CA GLY A 70 -12.99 -38.25 15.35
C GLY A 70 -11.80 -38.76 16.16
N LEU A 71 -10.82 -37.89 16.44
CA LEU A 71 -9.63 -38.24 17.21
C LEU A 71 -9.96 -38.66 18.66
N VAL A 72 -10.93 -38.00 19.30
CA VAL A 72 -11.44 -38.42 20.63
C VAL A 72 -11.98 -39.86 20.56
N LYS A 73 -12.76 -40.18 19.53
CA LYS A 73 -13.32 -41.54 19.34
C LYS A 73 -12.26 -42.58 19.03
N GLU A 74 -11.16 -42.19 18.39
CA GLU A 74 -10.00 -43.04 18.21
C GLU A 74 -9.22 -43.31 19.51
N GLY A 75 -9.51 -42.56 20.59
CA GLY A 75 -8.92 -42.72 21.92
C GLY A 75 -7.82 -41.71 22.25
N ALA A 76 -7.64 -40.66 21.42
CA ALA A 76 -6.68 -39.60 21.71
C ALA A 76 -7.12 -38.73 22.89
N ALA A 77 -6.16 -38.29 23.71
CA ALA A 77 -6.40 -37.46 24.89
C ALA A 77 -6.55 -35.98 24.51
N MET A 78 -7.42 -35.71 23.54
CA MET A 78 -7.64 -34.39 22.97
C MET A 78 -8.04 -33.37 24.05
N LYS A 79 -7.47 -32.17 23.98
CA LYS A 79 -7.67 -31.09 24.96
C LYS A 79 -7.73 -29.70 24.33
N TYR A 80 -6.99 -29.48 23.24
CA TYR A 80 -6.84 -28.18 22.60
C TYR A 80 -7.39 -28.21 21.19
N LEU A 81 -8.19 -27.20 20.85
CA LEU A 81 -8.65 -26.93 19.49
C LEU A 81 -8.10 -25.57 19.09
N ASP A 82 -7.06 -25.59 18.27
CA ASP A 82 -6.44 -24.39 17.73
C ASP A 82 -7.01 -24.10 16.33
N LEU A 83 -7.68 -22.96 16.22
CA LEU A 83 -8.34 -22.51 14.99
C LEU A 83 -7.46 -21.56 14.18
N GLY A 84 -6.20 -21.39 14.59
CA GLY A 84 -5.23 -20.55 13.92
C GLY A 84 -5.67 -19.09 13.82
N GLY A 85 -5.09 -18.37 12.86
CA GLY A 85 -5.47 -17.00 12.55
C GLY A 85 -6.75 -16.87 11.71
N GLY A 86 -6.87 -15.74 11.00
CA GLY A 86 -7.94 -15.50 10.02
C GLY A 86 -8.97 -14.46 10.44
N LEU A 87 -9.01 -14.07 11.72
CA LEU A 87 -9.73 -12.87 12.15
C LEU A 87 -9.23 -11.66 11.35
N ALA A 88 -10.12 -11.12 10.52
CA ALA A 88 -9.81 -10.02 9.61
C ALA A 88 -9.83 -8.66 10.31
N VAL A 89 -9.16 -7.70 9.69
CA VAL A 89 -9.18 -6.27 10.04
C VAL A 89 -9.97 -5.52 8.98
N ASP A 90 -10.77 -4.55 9.39
CA ASP A 90 -11.53 -3.72 8.45
C ASP A 90 -10.68 -2.52 8.01
N TYR A 91 -9.95 -2.66 6.90
CA TYR A 91 -9.06 -1.61 6.39
C TYR A 91 -9.80 -0.53 5.61
N ASP A 92 -10.90 -0.87 4.93
CA ASP A 92 -11.67 0.08 4.12
C ASP A 92 -12.89 0.68 4.84
N GLY A 93 -13.26 0.15 6.01
CA GLY A 93 -14.39 0.64 6.81
C GLY A 93 -15.76 0.29 6.23
N SER A 94 -15.81 -0.56 5.20
CA SER A 94 -17.05 -0.93 4.50
C SER A 94 -17.88 -1.97 5.24
N GLN A 95 -17.29 -2.68 6.20
CA GLN A 95 -17.90 -3.81 6.91
C GLN A 95 -18.52 -4.84 5.95
N SER A 96 -17.79 -5.18 4.89
CA SER A 96 -18.28 -6.00 3.79
C SER A 96 -17.44 -7.25 3.57
N ASN A 97 -17.84 -8.09 2.61
CA ASN A 97 -17.04 -9.26 2.19
C ASN A 97 -15.85 -8.89 1.30
N PHE A 98 -15.57 -7.59 1.11
CA PHE A 98 -14.43 -7.15 0.31
C PHE A 98 -13.10 -7.61 0.93
N LEU A 99 -12.08 -7.79 0.10
CA LEU A 99 -10.81 -8.42 0.49
C LEU A 99 -10.08 -7.65 1.59
N SER A 100 -10.16 -6.32 1.54
CA SER A 100 -9.60 -5.42 2.56
C SER A 100 -10.56 -5.14 3.73
N SER A 101 -11.65 -5.90 3.86
CA SER A 101 -12.69 -5.71 4.89
C SER A 101 -13.14 -7.03 5.50
N ARG A 102 -14.21 -6.97 6.32
CA ARG A 102 -14.90 -8.13 6.89
C ARG A 102 -16.38 -7.85 7.12
N ASN A 103 -17.22 -8.86 6.94
CA ASN A 103 -18.67 -8.74 7.12
C ASN A 103 -19.17 -9.08 8.53
N TYR A 104 -18.29 -9.11 9.52
CA TYR A 104 -18.60 -9.56 10.88
C TYR A 104 -17.88 -8.74 11.93
N SER A 105 -18.44 -8.74 13.14
CA SER A 105 -17.81 -8.09 14.32
C SER A 105 -16.91 -9.05 15.10
N LEU A 106 -16.09 -8.52 16.03
CA LEU A 106 -15.28 -9.37 16.92
C LEU A 106 -16.18 -10.27 17.79
N ASN A 107 -17.29 -9.72 18.29
CA ASN A 107 -18.24 -10.48 19.10
C ASN A 107 -18.89 -11.60 18.29
N GLU A 108 -19.30 -11.33 17.05
CA GLU A 108 -19.85 -12.35 16.15
C GLU A 108 -18.84 -13.45 15.86
N TYR A 109 -17.57 -13.11 15.58
CA TYR A 109 -16.49 -14.09 15.43
C TYR A 109 -16.37 -15.01 16.64
N CYS A 110 -16.34 -14.45 17.86
CA CYS A 110 -16.26 -15.22 19.09
C CYS A 110 -17.50 -16.10 19.30
N THR A 111 -18.70 -15.54 19.11
CA THR A 111 -19.96 -16.27 19.29
C THR A 111 -20.08 -17.42 18.30
N ASP A 112 -19.83 -17.19 17.00
CA ASP A 112 -19.97 -18.21 15.96
C ASP A 112 -18.98 -19.37 16.16
N ILE A 113 -17.76 -19.09 16.62
CA ILE A 113 -16.79 -20.12 16.99
C ILE A 113 -17.32 -20.96 18.17
N ILE A 114 -17.72 -20.31 19.26
CA ILE A 114 -18.18 -21.00 20.47
C ILE A 114 -19.43 -21.83 20.16
N GLU A 115 -20.41 -21.27 19.45
CA GLU A 115 -21.63 -21.97 19.06
C GLU A 115 -21.35 -23.18 18.18
N ALA A 116 -20.45 -23.07 17.20
CA ALA A 116 -20.07 -24.17 16.31
C ALA A 116 -19.40 -25.31 17.07
N VAL A 117 -18.51 -24.99 18.01
CA VAL A 117 -17.84 -25.97 18.88
C VAL A 117 -18.84 -26.67 19.78
N MET A 118 -19.65 -25.91 20.53
CA MET A 118 -20.67 -26.45 21.44
C MET A 118 -21.63 -27.38 20.68
N THR A 119 -22.25 -26.88 19.60
CA THR A 119 -23.23 -27.64 18.82
C THR A 119 -22.65 -28.96 18.32
N THR A 120 -21.43 -28.95 17.78
CA THR A 120 -20.82 -30.14 17.18
C THR A 120 -20.40 -31.19 18.22
N LEU A 121 -19.87 -30.75 19.36
CA LEU A 121 -19.35 -31.65 20.39
C LEU A 121 -20.44 -32.14 21.36
N ASP A 122 -21.45 -31.32 21.66
CA ASP A 122 -22.61 -31.70 22.47
C ASP A 122 -23.39 -32.85 21.82
N GLU A 123 -23.59 -32.80 20.49
CA GLU A 123 -24.21 -33.88 19.71
C GLU A 123 -23.52 -35.24 19.91
N GLN A 124 -22.23 -35.22 20.25
CA GLN A 124 -21.40 -36.41 20.40
C GLN A 124 -21.12 -36.74 21.88
N ASN A 125 -21.64 -35.95 22.82
CA ASN A 125 -21.30 -36.03 24.25
C ASN A 125 -19.78 -36.00 24.50
N ILE A 126 -19.07 -35.11 23.80
CA ILE A 126 -17.63 -34.90 23.96
C ILE A 126 -17.40 -33.63 24.77
N ASP A 127 -16.52 -33.69 25.77
CA ASP A 127 -16.13 -32.53 26.58
C ASP A 127 -15.53 -31.42 25.71
N HIS A 128 -15.85 -30.16 26.03
CA HIS A 128 -15.41 -29.01 25.24
C HIS A 128 -13.91 -28.74 25.42
N PRO A 129 -13.15 -28.54 24.33
CA PRO A 129 -11.72 -28.24 24.40
C PRO A 129 -11.43 -26.82 24.89
N ILE A 130 -10.17 -26.58 25.24
CA ILE A 130 -9.62 -25.22 25.28
C ILE A 130 -9.47 -24.74 23.84
N ILE A 131 -10.14 -23.64 23.51
CA ILE A 131 -10.07 -23.01 22.19
C ILE A 131 -8.87 -22.06 22.16
N ILE A 132 -8.05 -22.18 21.12
CA ILE A 132 -6.92 -21.29 20.82
C ILE A 132 -7.20 -20.60 19.49
N THR A 133 -6.84 -19.32 19.40
CA THR A 133 -6.83 -18.56 18.14
C THR A 133 -5.51 -17.79 18.04
N GLU A 134 -4.98 -17.67 16.83
CA GLU A 134 -3.69 -17.05 16.51
C GLU A 134 -3.92 -15.74 15.73
N THR A 135 -4.74 -14.85 16.28
CA THR A 135 -5.27 -13.66 15.58
C THR A 135 -4.27 -12.50 15.52
N GLY A 136 -3.04 -12.78 15.07
CA GLY A 136 -1.92 -11.83 15.03
C GLY A 136 -2.25 -10.51 14.35
N ARG A 137 -2.72 -10.54 13.09
CA ARG A 137 -3.09 -9.33 12.33
C ARG A 137 -4.08 -8.44 13.09
N ALA A 138 -5.11 -9.03 13.68
CA ALA A 138 -6.13 -8.28 14.42
C ALA A 138 -5.59 -7.64 15.70
N LEU A 139 -4.61 -8.28 16.35
CA LEU A 139 -3.94 -7.75 17.53
C LEU A 139 -3.04 -6.56 17.20
N VAL A 140 -2.31 -6.62 16.08
CA VAL A 140 -1.21 -5.69 15.79
C VAL A 140 -1.49 -4.73 14.63
N ALA A 141 -2.62 -4.79 13.93
CA ALA A 141 -2.85 -3.82 12.83
C ALA A 141 -2.94 -2.37 13.34
N TYR A 142 -3.60 -2.14 14.48
CA TYR A 142 -4.02 -0.81 14.92
C TYR A 142 -2.98 -0.01 15.72
N TYR A 143 -1.84 -0.59 16.11
CA TYR A 143 -0.91 0.07 17.05
C TYR A 143 0.11 1.01 16.38
N SER A 144 0.31 0.91 15.07
CA SER A 144 1.34 1.65 14.33
C SER A 144 0.74 2.54 13.23
N ILE A 145 1.36 3.70 13.00
CA ILE A 145 1.01 4.69 11.98
C ILE A 145 2.33 5.12 11.32
N LEU A 146 2.38 5.04 9.99
CA LEU A 146 3.48 5.59 9.21
C LEU A 146 3.22 7.08 8.96
N LEU A 147 4.17 7.93 9.32
CA LEU A 147 4.10 9.38 9.12
C LEU A 147 5.21 9.84 8.18
N PHE A 148 4.86 10.65 7.18
CA PHE A 148 5.83 11.27 6.27
C PHE A 148 5.36 12.63 5.79
N ASN A 149 6.30 13.47 5.36
CA ASN A 149 6.01 14.74 4.72
C ASN A 149 5.93 14.60 3.20
N VAL A 150 5.28 15.57 2.56
CA VAL A 150 5.24 15.74 1.10
C VAL A 150 6.29 16.75 0.70
N LEU A 151 7.24 16.32 -0.14
CA LEU A 151 8.39 17.11 -0.58
C LEU A 151 8.00 18.08 -1.70
N ASP A 152 7.24 17.59 -2.67
CA ASP A 152 6.85 18.35 -3.86
C ASP A 152 5.55 17.81 -4.48
N LYS A 153 5.03 18.51 -5.48
CA LYS A 153 3.88 18.09 -6.28
C LYS A 153 4.06 18.38 -7.77
N THR A 154 3.54 17.49 -8.60
CA THR A 154 3.25 17.78 -10.00
C THR A 154 1.76 18.07 -10.13
N VAL A 155 1.41 19.29 -10.55
CA VAL A 155 0.02 19.70 -10.74
C VAL A 155 -0.35 19.55 -12.21
N PHE A 156 -1.45 18.85 -12.50
CA PHE A 156 -1.96 18.68 -13.86
C PHE A 156 -3.04 19.72 -14.16
N GLU A 157 -2.67 20.99 -14.00
CA GLU A 157 -3.50 22.13 -14.42
C GLU A 157 -3.00 22.68 -15.77
N PRO A 158 -3.90 22.86 -16.74
CA PRO A 158 -3.54 23.40 -18.03
C PRO A 158 -3.15 24.87 -17.88
N GLU A 159 -2.06 25.26 -18.53
CA GLU A 159 -1.72 26.67 -18.66
C GLU A 159 -2.77 27.38 -19.52
N PRO A 160 -3.01 28.68 -19.30
CA PRO A 160 -3.91 29.45 -20.16
C PRO A 160 -3.51 29.32 -21.64
N LEU A 161 -4.45 28.83 -22.47
CA LEU A 161 -4.23 28.73 -23.90
C LEU A 161 -4.01 30.13 -24.51
N PRO A 162 -3.16 30.24 -25.55
CA PRO A 162 -2.98 31.51 -26.26
C PRO A 162 -4.31 31.95 -26.90
N ALA A 163 -4.53 33.27 -26.96
CA ALA A 163 -5.75 33.84 -27.54
C ALA A 163 -5.94 33.48 -29.03
N GLU A 164 -4.84 33.33 -29.76
CA GLU A 164 -4.81 32.86 -31.14
C GLU A 164 -3.72 31.81 -31.31
N LEU A 165 -4.02 30.76 -32.09
CA LEU A 165 -3.02 29.76 -32.48
C LEU A 165 -1.97 30.41 -33.41
N PRO A 166 -0.71 29.92 -33.43
CA PRO A 166 0.28 30.37 -34.39
C PRO A 166 -0.21 30.21 -35.84
N LYS A 167 -0.04 31.24 -36.67
CA LYS A 167 -0.59 31.29 -38.04
C LYS A 167 -0.12 30.13 -38.95
N ASP A 168 1.07 29.61 -38.68
CA ASP A 168 1.68 28.51 -39.44
C ASP A 168 1.66 27.17 -38.68
N CYS A 169 0.77 27.01 -37.69
CA CYS A 169 0.66 25.76 -36.95
C CYS A 169 0.04 24.64 -37.79
N HIS A 170 0.41 23.40 -37.49
CA HIS A 170 -0.16 22.23 -38.17
C HIS A 170 -1.72 22.19 -38.02
N PRO A 171 -2.50 21.85 -39.07
CA PRO A 171 -3.97 21.87 -39.03
C PRO A 171 -4.61 21.09 -37.88
N GLN A 172 -3.93 20.06 -37.38
CA GLN A 172 -4.37 19.21 -36.28
C GLN A 172 -4.54 20.00 -34.98
N LEU A 173 -3.71 21.03 -34.75
CA LEU A 173 -3.89 21.95 -33.62
C LEU A 173 -5.19 22.77 -33.74
N VAL A 174 -5.55 23.17 -34.97
CA VAL A 174 -6.81 23.86 -35.24
C VAL A 174 -7.99 22.93 -34.95
N ASN A 175 -7.95 21.69 -35.43
CA ASN A 175 -8.99 20.69 -35.16
C ASN A 175 -9.17 20.44 -33.66
N MET A 176 -8.07 20.31 -32.90
CA MET A 176 -8.14 20.16 -31.43
C MET A 176 -8.80 21.36 -30.75
N MET A 177 -8.49 22.58 -31.21
CA MET A 177 -9.09 23.81 -30.68
C MET A 177 -10.57 23.94 -31.06
N GLU A 178 -10.96 23.49 -32.27
CA GLU A 178 -12.35 23.42 -32.69
C GLU A 178 -13.16 22.42 -31.84
N SER A 179 -12.64 21.21 -31.58
CA SER A 179 -13.26 20.25 -30.66
C SER A 179 -13.41 20.83 -29.26
N LEU A 180 -12.40 21.54 -28.75
CA LEU A 180 -12.46 22.21 -27.44
C LEU A 180 -13.54 23.29 -27.38
N ASN A 181 -13.68 24.09 -28.44
CA ASN A 181 -14.65 25.19 -28.52
C ASN A 181 -16.08 24.69 -28.79
N GLY A 182 -16.22 23.55 -29.47
CA GLY A 182 -17.49 22.88 -29.74
C GLY A 182 -18.00 22.00 -28.59
N LEU A 183 -17.25 21.88 -27.50
CA LEU A 183 -17.64 21.07 -26.33
C LEU A 183 -18.95 21.59 -25.72
N SER A 184 -19.88 20.67 -25.53
CA SER A 184 -21.17 20.88 -24.87
C SER A 184 -21.55 19.66 -24.04
N ILE A 185 -22.58 19.79 -23.23
CA ILE A 185 -23.10 18.68 -22.41
C ILE A 185 -23.59 17.50 -23.29
N ARG A 186 -23.99 17.75 -24.54
CA ARG A 186 -24.59 16.74 -25.43
C ARG A 186 -23.56 15.91 -26.21
N ASN A 187 -22.34 16.42 -26.37
CA ASN A 187 -21.29 15.81 -27.21
C ASN A 187 -19.99 15.53 -26.42
N ILE A 188 -20.10 15.31 -25.09
CA ILE A 188 -18.94 15.00 -24.24
C ILE A 188 -18.15 13.79 -24.78
N GLN A 189 -18.86 12.70 -25.09
CA GLN A 189 -18.20 11.46 -25.56
C GLN A 189 -17.53 11.64 -26.93
N GLU A 190 -18.21 12.31 -27.85
CA GLU A 190 -17.67 12.64 -29.18
C GLU A 190 -16.40 13.50 -29.03
N THR A 191 -16.48 14.56 -28.22
CA THR A 191 -15.34 15.45 -27.96
C THR A 191 -14.18 14.69 -27.33
N LEU A 192 -14.44 13.75 -26.41
CA LEU A 192 -13.42 12.91 -25.80
C LEU A 192 -12.73 12.02 -26.84
N ASN A 193 -13.50 11.32 -27.67
CA ASN A 193 -12.97 10.46 -28.72
C ASN A 193 -12.09 11.25 -29.71
N ASP A 194 -12.58 12.41 -30.16
CA ASP A 194 -11.86 13.31 -31.06
C ASP A 194 -10.56 13.81 -30.43
N THR A 195 -10.62 14.21 -29.16
CA THR A 195 -9.46 14.72 -28.41
C THR A 195 -8.38 13.64 -28.26
N ILE A 196 -8.76 12.39 -28.01
CA ILE A 196 -7.83 11.25 -27.95
C ILE A 196 -7.23 10.98 -29.33
N PHE A 197 -8.07 10.92 -30.38
CA PHE A 197 -7.64 10.71 -31.75
C PHE A 197 -6.62 11.76 -32.20
N TYR A 198 -6.93 13.05 -32.04
CA TYR A 198 -6.03 14.12 -32.45
C TYR A 198 -4.73 14.16 -31.65
N ARG A 199 -4.76 13.84 -30.34
CA ARG A 199 -3.53 13.69 -29.54
C ARG A 199 -2.60 12.63 -30.12
N ASP A 200 -3.16 11.49 -30.49
CA ASP A 200 -2.37 10.37 -31.00
C ASP A 200 -1.81 10.69 -32.40
N GLU A 201 -2.59 11.35 -33.25
CA GLU A 201 -2.11 11.89 -34.54
C GLU A 201 -0.97 12.91 -34.36
N VAL A 202 -1.10 13.87 -33.45
CA VAL A 202 -0.04 14.85 -33.14
C VAL A 202 1.24 14.15 -32.66
N ARG A 203 1.12 13.11 -31.81
CA ARG A 203 2.28 12.33 -31.36
C ARG A 203 2.97 11.62 -32.53
N GLN A 204 2.21 11.05 -33.46
CA GLN A 204 2.77 10.45 -34.67
C GLN A 204 3.46 11.50 -35.55
N LEU A 205 2.85 12.67 -35.74
CA LEU A 205 3.45 13.77 -36.50
C LEU A 205 4.78 14.22 -35.87
N PHE A 206 4.85 14.31 -34.54
CA PHE A 206 6.09 14.65 -33.84
C PHE A 206 7.17 13.58 -34.04
N ASN A 207 6.80 12.30 -33.89
CA ASN A 207 7.73 11.18 -34.09
C ASN A 207 8.28 11.12 -35.53
N HIS A 208 7.49 11.54 -36.52
CA HIS A 208 7.91 11.66 -37.91
C HIS A 208 8.60 13.00 -38.26
N GLY A 209 8.85 13.86 -37.27
CA GLY A 209 9.51 15.16 -37.45
C GLY A 209 8.69 16.18 -38.26
N LYS A 210 7.36 16.04 -38.30
CA LYS A 210 6.44 16.92 -39.05
C LYS A 210 6.00 18.15 -38.27
N ILE A 211 6.13 18.14 -36.95
CA ILE A 211 5.80 19.26 -36.07
C ILE A 211 6.93 19.53 -35.08
N THR A 212 6.99 20.75 -34.59
CA THR A 212 7.99 21.19 -33.61
C THR A 212 7.63 20.78 -32.19
N LEU A 213 8.62 20.85 -31.27
CA LEU A 213 8.38 20.65 -29.85
C LEU A 213 7.38 21.66 -29.26
N ARG A 214 7.37 22.90 -29.78
CA ARG A 214 6.41 23.93 -29.36
C ARG A 214 4.98 23.58 -29.76
N GLU A 215 4.78 23.05 -30.97
CA GLU A 215 3.47 22.58 -31.43
C GLU A 215 3.00 21.36 -30.64
N ARG A 216 3.90 20.42 -30.34
CA ARG A 216 3.58 19.28 -29.47
C ARG A 216 3.16 19.74 -28.07
N SER A 217 3.91 20.66 -27.47
CA SER A 217 3.59 21.23 -26.15
C SER A 217 2.23 21.94 -26.17
N LEU A 218 1.94 22.73 -27.21
CA LEU A 218 0.65 23.39 -27.35
C LEU A 218 -0.50 22.38 -27.50
N ALA A 219 -0.31 21.31 -28.28
CA ALA A 219 -1.30 20.25 -28.43
C ALA A 219 -1.55 19.51 -27.11
N GLU A 220 -0.50 19.19 -26.35
CA GLU A 220 -0.62 18.60 -25.03
C GLU A 220 -1.38 19.54 -24.07
N ASN A 221 -1.12 20.85 -24.10
CA ASN A 221 -1.87 21.81 -23.29
C ASN A 221 -3.35 21.91 -23.71
N ILE A 222 -3.66 21.92 -25.02
CA ILE A 222 -5.04 21.87 -25.52
C ILE A 222 -5.72 20.59 -25.05
N PHE A 223 -5.06 19.44 -25.15
CA PHE A 223 -5.57 18.15 -24.69
C PHE A 223 -5.96 18.18 -23.20
N TRP A 224 -5.05 18.63 -22.33
CA TRP A 224 -5.32 18.76 -20.89
C TRP A 224 -6.40 19.79 -20.58
N THR A 225 -6.48 20.88 -21.34
CA THR A 225 -7.55 21.88 -21.24
C THR A 225 -8.91 21.26 -21.58
N THR A 226 -8.99 20.48 -22.67
CA THR A 226 -10.22 19.81 -23.09
C THR A 226 -10.68 18.80 -22.07
N LEU A 227 -9.79 17.94 -21.55
CA LEU A 227 -10.14 16.99 -20.48
C LEU A 227 -10.66 17.71 -19.23
N ASN A 228 -10.05 18.83 -18.84
CA ASN A 228 -10.52 19.62 -17.71
C ASN A 228 -11.90 20.21 -17.92
N ARG A 229 -12.20 20.75 -19.11
CA ARG A 229 -13.56 21.24 -19.44
C ARG A 229 -14.57 20.09 -19.49
N ILE A 230 -14.20 18.95 -20.08
CA ILE A 230 -15.03 17.73 -20.08
C ILE A 230 -15.39 17.33 -18.65
N ARG A 231 -14.41 17.27 -17.73
CA ARG A 231 -14.63 16.99 -16.31
C ARG A 231 -15.61 17.99 -15.68
N GLN A 232 -15.50 19.27 -15.99
CA GLN A 232 -16.42 20.31 -15.46
C GLN A 232 -17.85 20.16 -16.01
N CYS A 233 -18.00 19.89 -17.32
CA CYS A 233 -19.31 19.63 -17.94
C CYS A 233 -19.96 18.35 -17.39
N ALA A 234 -19.16 17.29 -17.20
CA ALA A 234 -19.64 16.01 -16.69
C ALA A 234 -20.20 16.11 -15.25
N LYS A 235 -19.64 17.00 -14.41
CA LYS A 235 -20.18 17.27 -13.06
C LYS A 235 -21.62 17.81 -13.05
N GLN A 236 -22.12 18.31 -14.18
CA GLN A 236 -23.50 18.80 -14.32
C GLN A 236 -24.49 17.66 -14.64
N LEU A 237 -23.99 16.50 -15.05
CA LEU A 237 -24.81 15.33 -15.32
C LEU A 237 -25.04 14.54 -14.02
N LYS A 238 -26.29 14.07 -13.82
CA LYS A 238 -26.59 13.16 -12.69
C LYS A 238 -25.89 11.81 -12.84
N ASN A 239 -25.80 11.30 -14.06
CA ASN A 239 -25.09 10.07 -14.43
C ASN A 239 -24.13 10.43 -15.57
N GLY A 240 -22.86 10.67 -15.25
CA GLY A 240 -21.83 10.90 -16.26
C GLY A 240 -21.40 9.59 -16.95
N PRO A 241 -20.73 9.66 -18.11
CA PRO A 241 -20.07 8.51 -18.73
C PRO A 241 -19.08 7.82 -17.77
N ALA A 242 -18.86 6.51 -17.92
CA ALA A 242 -17.95 5.75 -17.06
C ALA A 242 -16.49 6.24 -17.23
N GLU A 243 -16.16 6.69 -18.42
CA GLU A 243 -14.87 7.26 -18.86
C GLU A 243 -14.47 8.49 -18.05
N ILE A 244 -15.42 9.18 -17.40
CA ILE A 244 -15.12 10.34 -16.55
C ILE A 244 -14.26 9.95 -15.36
N SER A 245 -14.44 8.75 -14.80
CA SER A 245 -13.61 8.25 -13.69
C SER A 245 -12.14 8.13 -14.12
N GLU A 246 -11.89 7.67 -15.34
CA GLU A 246 -10.53 7.59 -15.90
C GLU A 246 -9.94 8.99 -16.15
N ILE A 247 -10.77 9.95 -16.60
CA ILE A 247 -10.34 11.34 -16.76
C ILE A 247 -9.98 11.96 -15.41
N GLU A 248 -10.75 11.72 -14.35
CA GLU A 248 -10.44 12.20 -13.00
C GLU A 248 -9.12 11.63 -12.48
N ARG A 249 -8.82 10.36 -12.79
CA ARG A 249 -7.52 9.75 -12.49
C ARG A 249 -6.39 10.41 -13.30
N LEU A 250 -6.58 10.63 -14.60
CA LEU A 250 -5.56 11.26 -15.46
C LEU A 250 -5.27 12.72 -15.09
N LEU A 251 -6.26 13.41 -14.52
CA LEU A 251 -6.15 14.80 -14.04
C LEU A 251 -5.80 14.89 -12.55
N SER A 252 -5.45 13.78 -11.91
CA SER A 252 -4.99 13.80 -10.53
C SER A 252 -3.54 14.28 -10.45
N ASP A 253 -3.27 15.13 -9.47
CA ASP A 253 -1.93 15.61 -9.17
C ASP A 253 -1.07 14.45 -8.62
N ILE A 254 0.24 14.59 -8.70
CA ILE A 254 1.17 13.64 -8.07
C ILE A 254 1.82 14.34 -6.90
N TYR A 255 1.69 13.79 -5.69
CA TYR A 255 2.34 14.31 -4.49
C TYR A 255 3.51 13.39 -4.18
N TYR A 256 4.73 13.94 -4.18
CA TYR A 256 5.96 13.20 -3.90
C TYR A 256 6.21 13.18 -2.40
N CYS A 257 6.12 12.01 -1.80
CA CYS A 257 6.10 11.78 -0.37
C CYS A 257 7.42 11.17 0.08
N ASN A 258 7.98 11.67 1.17
CA ASN A 258 9.28 11.28 1.70
C ASN A 258 9.22 9.93 2.45
N PHE A 259 8.97 8.85 1.73
CA PHE A 259 8.97 7.49 2.23
C PHE A 259 9.30 6.51 1.09
N SER A 260 9.39 5.21 1.37
CA SER A 260 9.51 4.16 0.36
C SER A 260 8.36 3.19 0.52
N LEU A 261 7.61 2.95 -0.57
CA LEU A 261 6.51 2.00 -0.59
C LEU A 261 7.01 0.58 -0.30
N PHE A 262 8.15 0.21 -0.87
CA PHE A 262 8.75 -1.12 -0.73
C PHE A 262 9.24 -1.41 0.68
N GLN A 263 9.74 -0.37 1.37
CA GLN A 263 10.23 -0.49 2.74
C GLN A 263 9.07 -0.48 3.75
N SER A 264 8.15 0.49 3.63
CA SER A 264 7.17 0.73 4.70
C SER A 264 5.77 0.18 4.41
N LEU A 265 5.45 -0.13 3.15
CA LEU A 265 4.13 -0.62 2.73
C LEU A 265 4.21 -1.80 1.71
N PRO A 266 4.99 -2.86 1.98
CA PRO A 266 5.21 -3.94 1.01
C PRO A 266 3.91 -4.64 0.56
N ASP A 267 2.96 -4.88 1.46
CA ASP A 267 1.65 -5.47 1.09
C ASP A 267 0.87 -4.62 0.08
N SER A 268 1.03 -3.29 0.08
CA SER A 268 0.37 -2.42 -0.91
C SER A 268 0.90 -2.68 -2.31
N TRP A 269 2.19 -3.01 -2.45
CA TRP A 269 2.84 -3.32 -3.72
C TRP A 269 2.60 -4.77 -4.13
N ALA A 270 2.75 -5.71 -3.19
CA ALA A 270 2.76 -7.14 -3.50
C ALA A 270 1.37 -7.74 -3.74
N ILE A 271 0.34 -7.23 -3.05
CA ILE A 271 -1.01 -7.82 -3.04
C ILE A 271 -2.15 -6.79 -3.12
N ASP A 272 -1.86 -5.56 -3.56
CA ASP A 272 -2.83 -4.47 -3.69
C ASP A 272 -3.60 -4.16 -2.38
N GLN A 273 -2.96 -4.38 -1.22
CA GLN A 273 -3.58 -4.14 0.09
C GLN A 273 -3.90 -2.65 0.26
N LEU A 274 -5.15 -2.35 0.61
CA LEU A 274 -5.58 -0.99 0.92
C LEU A 274 -5.21 -0.59 2.35
N PHE A 275 -4.70 0.63 2.50
CA PHE A 275 -4.49 1.29 3.78
C PHE A 275 -5.24 2.62 3.83
N PRO A 276 -5.86 2.99 4.97
CA PRO A 276 -6.36 4.34 5.14
C PRO A 276 -5.21 5.34 5.10
N VAL A 277 -5.33 6.35 4.24
CA VAL A 277 -4.35 7.44 4.14
C VAL A 277 -5.08 8.77 4.28
N MET A 278 -4.58 9.64 5.16
CA MET A 278 -5.13 10.99 5.30
C MET A 278 -4.10 11.99 5.82
N PRO A 279 -4.30 13.30 5.58
CA PRO A 279 -3.55 14.33 6.29
C PRO A 279 -3.75 14.22 7.80
N ILE A 280 -2.71 14.49 8.59
CA ILE A 280 -2.82 14.53 10.06
C ILE A 280 -3.11 15.94 10.60
N HIS A 281 -3.20 16.91 9.70
CA HIS A 281 -3.46 18.31 10.01
C HIS A 281 -4.35 18.95 8.93
N ARG A 282 -4.77 20.20 9.18
CA ARG A 282 -5.70 20.97 8.32
C ARG A 282 -7.06 20.28 8.08
N LEU A 283 -7.47 19.37 8.97
CA LEU A 283 -8.71 18.60 8.84
C LEU A 283 -10.01 19.43 8.86
N ASN A 284 -9.93 20.70 9.28
CA ASN A 284 -11.03 21.65 9.24
C ASN A 284 -11.14 22.40 7.91
N GLU A 285 -10.16 22.24 7.02
CA GLU A 285 -10.15 22.81 5.67
C GLU A 285 -10.68 21.79 4.66
N LYS A 286 -11.40 22.25 3.64
CA LYS A 286 -11.88 21.36 2.59
C LYS A 286 -10.74 21.09 1.60
N PRO A 287 -10.38 19.82 1.29
CA PRO A 287 -9.40 19.52 0.25
C PRO A 287 -9.90 20.00 -1.12
N THR A 288 -9.00 20.58 -1.91
CA THR A 288 -9.30 21.19 -3.22
C THR A 288 -8.63 20.47 -4.38
N ARG A 289 -7.67 19.59 -4.10
CA ARG A 289 -6.88 18.84 -5.08
C ARG A 289 -7.21 17.36 -4.99
N ASN A 290 -7.20 16.66 -6.12
CA ASN A 290 -7.24 15.20 -6.17
C ASN A 290 -5.83 14.74 -6.53
N ALA A 291 -5.24 13.84 -5.76
CA ALA A 291 -3.87 13.41 -5.99
C ALA A 291 -3.68 11.90 -5.82
N ILE A 292 -2.67 11.36 -6.50
CA ILE A 292 -2.03 10.11 -6.12
C ILE A 292 -0.75 10.43 -5.34
N LEU A 293 -0.28 9.45 -4.56
CA LEU A 293 0.95 9.60 -3.79
C LEU A 293 2.05 8.82 -4.49
N ALA A 294 3.15 9.49 -4.85
CA ALA A 294 4.37 8.83 -5.28
C ALA A 294 5.36 8.84 -4.13
N ASP A 295 6.13 7.78 -3.98
CA ASP A 295 7.25 7.73 -3.06
C ASP A 295 8.49 8.41 -3.69
N ILE A 296 9.65 8.37 -3.03
CA ILE A 296 10.90 8.97 -3.54
C ILE A 296 11.79 7.99 -4.33
N THR A 297 11.30 6.77 -4.59
CA THR A 297 12.05 5.79 -5.37
C THR A 297 12.06 6.16 -6.86
N CYS A 298 12.96 5.53 -7.60
CA CYS A 298 13.02 5.70 -9.06
C CYS A 298 12.11 4.71 -9.81
N ASP A 299 11.37 3.88 -9.08
CA ASP A 299 10.47 2.88 -9.64
C ASP A 299 9.06 3.47 -9.83
N CYS A 300 8.43 3.19 -10.98
CA CYS A 300 7.08 3.66 -11.25
C CYS A 300 6.00 2.95 -10.43
N ASP A 301 6.34 1.82 -9.81
CA ASP A 301 5.48 1.09 -8.88
C ASP A 301 5.53 1.68 -7.46
N GLY A 302 6.49 2.58 -7.16
CA GLY A 302 6.59 3.36 -5.93
C GLY A 302 5.48 4.41 -5.78
N LYS A 303 4.22 3.98 -5.79
CA LYS A 303 3.06 4.87 -5.68
C LYS A 303 1.87 4.20 -5.00
N ILE A 304 1.01 5.03 -4.42
CA ILE A 304 -0.33 4.67 -3.95
C ILE A 304 -1.33 5.36 -4.87
N ASP A 305 -2.02 4.58 -5.70
CA ASP A 305 -3.05 5.05 -6.64
C ASP A 305 -4.44 4.43 -6.40
N SER A 306 -4.58 3.76 -5.25
CA SER A 306 -5.80 3.08 -4.81
C SER A 306 -6.02 3.40 -3.33
N PHE A 307 -7.15 4.03 -3.01
CA PHE A 307 -7.47 4.56 -1.69
C PHE A 307 -8.83 4.06 -1.22
N VAL A 308 -9.01 4.02 0.09
CA VAL A 308 -10.27 3.65 0.74
C VAL A 308 -11.40 4.63 0.39
N ASP A 309 -12.56 4.11 -0.04
CA ASP A 309 -13.80 4.87 -0.21
C ASP A 309 -15.04 4.00 0.11
N ARG A 310 -16.19 4.65 0.33
CA ARG A 310 -17.45 4.02 0.77
C ARG A 310 -18.01 3.00 -0.24
N PHE A 311 -17.65 3.13 -1.51
CA PHE A 311 -18.16 2.30 -2.61
C PHE A 311 -17.05 1.55 -3.35
N GLY A 312 -16.02 1.13 -2.60
CA GLY A 312 -14.86 0.41 -3.13
C GLY A 312 -13.61 1.28 -3.19
N ALA A 313 -12.59 0.82 -3.92
CA ALA A 313 -11.34 1.57 -4.07
C ALA A 313 -11.50 2.78 -4.98
N LYS A 314 -11.03 3.94 -4.50
CA LYS A 314 -10.96 5.18 -5.26
C LYS A 314 -9.57 5.39 -5.82
N ARG A 315 -9.45 5.92 -7.05
CA ARG A 315 -8.18 6.07 -7.75
C ARG A 315 -7.40 7.35 -7.45
N PHE A 316 -7.85 8.13 -6.47
CA PHE A 316 -7.21 9.37 -6.03
C PHE A 316 -7.67 9.74 -4.62
N LEU A 317 -6.81 10.47 -3.91
CA LEU A 317 -7.07 11.00 -2.59
C LEU A 317 -7.32 12.51 -2.65
N PRO A 318 -8.44 13.01 -2.11
CA PRO A 318 -8.64 14.45 -1.95
C PRO A 318 -7.66 15.03 -0.93
N LEU A 319 -6.82 15.97 -1.35
CA LEU A 319 -5.79 16.62 -0.53
C LEU A 319 -5.90 18.15 -0.58
N HIS A 320 -5.29 18.79 0.41
CA HIS A 320 -5.14 20.23 0.44
C HIS A 320 -4.03 20.65 -0.52
N GLU A 321 -4.17 21.84 -1.08
CA GLU A 321 -3.07 22.48 -1.80
C GLU A 321 -1.87 22.71 -0.87
N LEU A 322 -0.69 22.29 -1.33
CA LEU A 322 0.59 22.57 -0.66
C LEU A 322 0.88 24.06 -0.65
N LYS A 323 1.34 24.57 0.49
CA LYS A 323 1.83 25.94 0.65
C LYS A 323 3.36 25.88 0.78
N GLU A 324 4.08 26.73 0.04
CA GLU A 324 5.56 26.70 -0.03
C GLU A 324 6.27 26.85 1.32
N SER A 325 5.62 27.48 2.31
CA SER A 325 6.20 27.76 3.63
C SER A 325 5.74 26.81 4.75
N GLU A 326 4.92 25.80 4.44
CA GLU A 326 4.37 24.88 5.44
C GLU A 326 4.70 23.42 5.10
N GLU A 327 5.07 22.65 6.11
CA GLU A 327 5.18 21.20 5.98
C GLU A 327 3.80 20.55 5.88
N TYR A 328 3.67 19.57 4.98
CA TYR A 328 2.44 18.85 4.76
C TYR A 328 2.66 17.37 5.06
N TYR A 329 2.00 16.87 6.11
CA TYR A 329 2.20 15.52 6.63
C TYR A 329 0.99 14.66 6.35
N LEU A 330 1.27 13.43 5.88
CA LEU A 330 0.29 12.38 5.69
C LEU A 330 0.57 11.25 6.68
N GLY A 331 -0.51 10.60 7.10
CA GLY A 331 -0.46 9.38 7.89
C GLY A 331 -1.05 8.22 7.12
N VAL A 332 -0.37 7.08 7.14
CA VAL A 332 -0.90 5.79 6.67
C VAL A 332 -1.17 4.94 7.90
N PHE A 333 -2.42 4.52 8.03
CA PHE A 333 -2.92 3.83 9.22
C PHE A 333 -3.04 2.33 8.96
N LEU A 334 -3.15 1.56 10.04
CA LEU A 334 -3.29 0.10 10.00
C LEU A 334 -2.06 -0.63 9.44
N VAL A 335 -0.87 -0.06 9.64
CA VAL A 335 0.39 -0.58 9.10
C VAL A 335 1.13 -1.53 10.06
N GLY A 336 0.59 -1.79 11.26
CA GLY A 336 1.34 -2.53 12.29
C GLY A 336 1.46 -4.04 12.07
N ALA A 337 0.71 -4.61 11.12
CA ALA A 337 0.79 -6.04 10.80
C ALA A 337 1.59 -6.25 9.51
N TYR A 338 2.59 -7.15 9.54
CA TYR A 338 3.45 -7.56 8.44
C TYR A 338 4.43 -6.51 7.89
N GLN A 339 4.01 -5.24 7.79
CA GLN A 339 4.74 -4.22 7.02
C GLN A 339 6.20 -4.03 7.44
N GLU A 340 6.45 -3.86 8.74
CA GLU A 340 7.79 -3.60 9.27
C GLU A 340 8.77 -4.76 9.00
N THR A 341 8.30 -6.01 8.99
CA THR A 341 9.16 -7.19 8.80
C THR A 341 9.35 -7.57 7.33
N LEU A 342 8.46 -7.14 6.45
CA LEU A 342 8.49 -7.46 5.02
C LEU A 342 9.15 -6.38 4.15
N GLY A 343 9.57 -5.26 4.76
CA GLY A 343 10.23 -4.16 4.05
C GLY A 343 11.50 -4.62 3.33
N ASP A 344 11.73 -4.05 2.14
CA ASP A 344 12.97 -4.23 1.36
C ASP A 344 13.69 -2.90 1.11
N LEU A 345 15.01 -2.98 0.99
CA LEU A 345 15.95 -1.88 0.81
C LEU A 345 15.99 -1.37 -0.65
N HIS A 346 14.83 -1.25 -1.30
CA HIS A 346 14.75 -0.75 -2.66
C HIS A 346 15.34 0.66 -2.74
N ASN A 347 16.20 0.90 -3.73
CA ASN A 347 17.02 2.12 -3.83
C ASN A 347 17.91 2.44 -2.62
N LEU A 348 18.24 1.43 -1.80
CA LEU A 348 19.05 1.61 -0.59
C LEU A 348 18.39 2.56 0.44
N LEU A 349 17.06 2.67 0.39
CA LEU A 349 16.27 3.34 1.43
C LEU A 349 16.07 2.36 2.59
N GLY A 350 16.58 2.74 3.75
CA GLY A 350 16.65 1.87 4.93
C GLY A 350 15.44 1.91 5.84
N ASP A 351 15.57 1.27 6.99
CA ASP A 351 14.56 1.29 8.03
C ASP A 351 14.24 2.72 8.47
N THR A 352 12.96 2.96 8.76
CA THR A 352 12.49 4.28 9.18
C THR A 352 12.67 4.50 10.68
N ASN A 353 12.80 5.75 11.11
CA ASN A 353 12.74 6.08 12.55
C ASN A 353 11.43 5.57 13.17
N VAL A 354 11.50 4.87 14.30
CA VAL A 354 10.34 4.37 15.03
C VAL A 354 10.30 4.98 16.43
N VAL A 355 9.14 5.52 16.80
CA VAL A 355 8.91 6.12 18.12
C VAL A 355 7.69 5.49 18.77
N THR A 356 7.86 4.98 19.99
CA THR A 356 6.77 4.44 20.80
C THR A 356 6.20 5.52 21.71
N VAL A 357 4.91 5.83 21.52
CA VAL A 357 4.20 6.84 22.31
C VAL A 357 3.30 6.14 23.32
N SER A 358 3.47 6.45 24.61
CA SER A 358 2.64 5.92 25.70
C SER A 358 1.75 7.04 26.25
N LEU A 359 0.43 6.83 26.16
CA LEU A 359 -0.58 7.77 26.69
C LEU A 359 -0.96 7.38 28.12
N HIS A 360 -0.86 8.33 29.04
CA HIS A 360 -1.25 8.19 30.43
C HIS A 360 -2.74 8.46 30.63
N GLN A 361 -3.29 7.98 31.75
CA GLN A 361 -4.69 8.23 32.13
C GLN A 361 -5.01 9.72 32.34
N ASP A 362 -4.02 10.56 32.63
CA ASP A 362 -4.19 12.01 32.78
C ASP A 362 -4.16 12.79 31.45
N GLY A 363 -4.02 12.08 30.32
CA GLY A 363 -3.96 12.66 28.98
C GLY A 363 -2.58 13.16 28.56
N LYS A 364 -1.55 13.01 29.40
CA LYS A 364 -0.15 13.26 29.00
C LYS A 364 0.39 12.07 28.22
N PHE A 365 1.45 12.31 27.46
CA PHE A 365 2.17 11.25 26.76
C PHE A 365 3.67 11.35 27.04
N ASP A 366 4.34 10.21 27.03
CA ASP A 366 5.80 10.09 27.05
C ASP A 366 6.26 9.24 25.87
N PHE A 367 7.50 9.46 25.44
CA PHE A 367 8.20 8.60 24.48
C PHE A 367 8.90 7.49 25.26
N SER A 368 8.43 6.24 25.10
CA SER A 368 8.93 5.08 25.85
C SER A 368 9.99 4.28 25.09
N GLY A 369 10.13 4.52 23.78
CA GLY A 369 11.16 3.91 22.95
C GLY A 369 11.38 4.72 21.68
N GLU A 370 12.64 4.86 21.30
CA GLU A 370 13.08 5.53 20.07
C GLU A 370 14.10 4.62 19.40
N LEU A 371 13.85 4.29 18.14
CA LEU A 371 14.78 3.57 17.27
C LEU A 371 15.10 4.49 16.10
N GLU A 372 16.37 4.82 15.96
CA GLU A 372 16.86 5.55 14.80
C GLU A 372 16.82 4.63 13.58
N GLY A 373 16.38 5.18 12.45
CA GLY A 373 16.43 4.51 11.16
C GLY A 373 17.85 4.44 10.61
N ASP A 374 18.02 3.71 9.51
CA ASP A 374 19.34 3.45 8.96
C ASP A 374 19.98 4.72 8.37
N THR A 375 21.29 4.84 8.55
CA THR A 375 22.11 5.82 7.83
C THR A 375 22.60 5.27 6.50
N VAL A 376 23.07 6.14 5.62
CA VAL A 376 23.73 5.72 4.36
C VAL A 376 24.90 4.76 4.63
N ALA A 377 25.65 4.96 5.72
CA ALA A 377 26.74 4.07 6.10
C ALA A 377 26.27 2.67 6.53
N ASP A 378 25.12 2.57 7.20
CA ASP A 378 24.54 1.29 7.62
C ASP A 378 24.09 0.51 6.37
N ILE A 379 23.39 1.18 5.45
CA ILE A 379 22.97 0.54 4.20
C ILE A 379 24.14 0.09 3.34
N LEU A 380 25.18 0.91 3.22
CA LEU A 380 26.40 0.51 2.51
C LEU A 380 27.07 -0.71 3.17
N SER A 381 26.97 -0.85 4.49
CA SER A 381 27.49 -2.02 5.20
C SER A 381 26.67 -3.28 4.88
N TYR A 382 25.34 -3.17 4.74
CA TYR A 382 24.49 -4.30 4.30
C TYR A 382 24.86 -4.82 2.91
N VAL A 383 25.26 -3.94 1.99
CA VAL A 383 25.73 -4.32 0.65
C VAL A 383 27.25 -4.57 0.59
N GLU A 384 27.86 -4.96 1.70
CA GLU A 384 29.25 -5.43 1.83
C GLU A 384 30.33 -4.38 1.50
N TYR A 385 30.00 -3.08 1.60
CA TYR A 385 31.00 -2.02 1.62
C TYR A 385 31.49 -1.73 3.04
N ASP A 386 32.73 -1.24 3.14
CA ASP A 386 33.28 -0.69 4.38
C ASP A 386 33.25 0.84 4.31
N PRO A 387 32.33 1.51 5.05
CA PRO A 387 32.24 2.97 5.10
C PRO A 387 33.56 3.67 5.44
N LYS A 388 34.37 3.08 6.34
CA LYS A 388 35.67 3.66 6.73
C LYS A 388 36.65 3.61 5.57
N ARG A 389 36.65 2.50 4.82
CA ARG A 389 37.49 2.35 3.62
C ARG A 389 37.06 3.28 2.49
N LEU A 390 35.75 3.49 2.31
CA LEU A 390 35.22 4.47 1.35
C LEU A 390 35.66 5.89 1.69
N LEU A 391 35.54 6.27 2.96
CA LEU A 391 36.00 7.58 3.44
C LEU A 391 37.49 7.80 3.21
N MET A 392 38.34 6.79 3.49
CA MET A 392 39.78 6.88 3.23
C MET A 392 40.10 7.02 1.73
N LYS A 393 39.39 6.29 0.87
CA LYS A 393 39.53 6.41 -0.59
C LYS A 393 39.15 7.81 -1.06
N PHE A 394 38.01 8.33 -0.63
CA PHE A 394 37.53 9.66 -1.01
C PHE A 394 38.50 10.76 -0.53
N ARG A 395 39.04 10.64 0.69
CA ARG A 395 40.08 11.53 1.21
C ARG A 395 41.31 11.58 0.31
N LYS A 396 41.78 10.43 -0.16
CA LYS A 396 42.92 10.35 -1.09
C LYS A 396 42.61 11.01 -2.44
N THR A 397 41.39 10.82 -2.96
CA THR A 397 40.92 11.49 -4.19
C THR A 397 40.93 13.00 -4.03
N ALA A 398 40.38 13.53 -2.93
CA ALA A 398 40.35 14.96 -2.65
C ALA A 398 41.76 15.55 -2.45
N GLU A 399 42.70 14.80 -1.86
CA GLU A 399 44.10 15.22 -1.74
C GLU A 399 44.81 15.30 -3.09
N ASN A 400 44.55 14.36 -3.99
CA ASN A 400 45.11 14.40 -5.34
C ASN A 400 44.53 15.59 -6.13
N ALA A 401 43.23 15.85 -6.02
CA ALA A 401 42.60 17.00 -6.68
C ALA A 401 43.20 18.35 -6.23
N VAL A 402 43.62 18.47 -4.96
CA VAL A 402 44.37 19.64 -4.48
C VAL A 402 45.76 19.73 -5.12
N LYS A 403 46.47 18.61 -5.25
CA LYS A 403 47.80 18.58 -5.91
C LYS A 403 47.70 18.93 -7.39
N ASP A 404 46.64 18.50 -8.05
CA ASP A 404 46.37 18.75 -9.47
C ASP A 404 45.79 20.15 -9.73
N GLY A 405 45.55 20.95 -8.68
CA GLY A 405 45.05 22.31 -8.78
C GLY A 405 43.57 22.42 -9.18
N LEU A 406 42.80 21.33 -9.08
CA LEU A 406 41.37 21.31 -9.40
C LEU A 406 40.51 21.95 -8.30
N ILE A 407 40.95 21.81 -7.04
CA ILE A 407 40.30 22.40 -5.86
C ILE A 407 41.34 22.98 -4.89
N SER A 408 40.93 23.95 -4.09
CA SER A 408 41.73 24.52 -3.00
C SER A 408 41.73 23.64 -1.75
N PRO A 409 42.69 23.82 -0.82
CA PRO A 409 42.68 23.15 0.48
C PRO A 409 41.42 23.44 1.33
N LEU A 410 40.83 24.63 1.17
CA LEU A 410 39.58 25.00 1.86
C LEU A 410 38.39 24.23 1.27
N GLU A 411 38.29 24.16 -0.05
CA GLU A 411 37.24 23.37 -0.75
C GLU A 411 37.38 21.88 -0.40
N ARG A 412 38.60 21.33 -0.33
CA ARG A 412 38.81 19.95 0.15
C ARG A 412 38.17 19.73 1.53
N LYS A 413 38.35 20.66 2.47
CA LYS A 413 37.77 20.52 3.82
C LYS A 413 36.24 20.53 3.76
N ALA A 414 35.66 21.43 2.94
CA ALA A 414 34.21 21.52 2.75
C ALA A 414 33.65 20.23 2.12
N VAL A 415 34.25 19.75 1.02
CA VAL A 415 33.83 18.54 0.31
C VAL A 415 33.95 17.30 1.20
N MET A 416 35.02 17.17 1.98
CA MET A 416 35.16 16.06 2.94
C MET A 416 34.09 16.11 4.03
N LYS A 417 33.75 17.30 4.52
CA LYS A 417 32.70 17.48 5.52
C LYS A 417 31.34 17.05 4.97
N VAL A 418 30.97 17.51 3.76
CA VAL A 418 29.72 17.12 3.08
C VAL A 418 29.65 15.62 2.85
N TYR A 419 30.77 14.98 2.46
CA TYR A 419 30.81 13.53 2.27
C TYR A 419 30.64 12.76 3.59
N GLU A 420 31.30 13.20 4.67
CA GLU A 420 31.14 12.59 6.00
C GLU A 420 29.73 12.78 6.56
N GLU A 421 29.11 13.94 6.34
CA GLU A 421 27.71 14.23 6.70
C GLU A 421 26.75 13.37 5.90
N GLY A 422 26.92 13.26 4.57
CA GLY A 422 26.07 12.40 3.74
C GLY A 422 26.17 10.92 4.10
N MET A 423 27.33 10.42 4.53
CA MET A 423 27.47 9.03 5.00
C MET A 423 26.78 8.77 6.34
N ARG A 424 26.71 9.78 7.22
CA ARG A 424 26.02 9.67 8.53
C ARG A 424 24.56 10.08 8.47
N GLY A 425 24.15 10.70 7.37
CA GLY A 425 22.79 11.14 7.13
C GLY A 425 21.85 9.96 7.04
N TYR A 426 20.60 10.23 7.41
CA TYR A 426 19.48 9.34 7.22
C TYR A 426 19.27 9.07 5.71
N THR A 427 18.75 7.90 5.34
CA THR A 427 18.61 7.53 3.92
C THR A 427 17.54 8.32 3.18
N TYR A 428 16.64 8.99 3.90
CA TYR A 428 15.55 9.78 3.35
C TYR A 428 15.91 11.25 3.21
N PHE A 429 15.10 12.01 2.46
CA PHE A 429 15.41 13.41 2.20
C PHE A 429 15.20 14.29 3.43
N GLU A 430 16.13 15.20 3.66
CA GLU A 430 15.98 16.35 4.54
C GLU A 430 15.65 17.58 3.70
N ARG A 431 14.81 18.48 4.23
CA ARG A 431 14.36 19.69 3.54
C ARG A 431 15.12 20.92 3.99
#